data_AF-A0A962CDM7-F1
#
_entry.id   AF-A0A962CDM7-F1
#
_cell.length_a   1.000
_cell.length_b   1.000
_cell.length_c   1.000
_cell.angle_alpha   90.00
_cell.angle_beta   90.00
_cell.angle_gamma   90.00
#
_symmetry.space_group_name_H-M   'P 1'
#
loop_
_entity.id
_entity.type
_entity.pdbx_description
1 polymer ?
#
loop_
_entity_poly.entity_id
_entity_poly.type
_entity_poly.pdbx_seq_one_letter_code
_entity_poly.pdbx_strand_id
1 'polypeptide(L)'
;DRHPAFVVRPIPDAIQQKLLKISERVVMPVELDGEPAYEKPPIKPSPIEWLRFAFIKHAPKMVGGETVGIYTAPIKPWPHQEIVARRLVSTYPYGYLLCDEVGLGKTIENGLAFRALWLSGRARRILICPPASLVTQWQREMADKFLMPFGVARSNSKGAKVSYLLPSEHEEERPSLFDRDLLTVSTGLLQREERLRQL
;
A
#
# COMPACT_ATOMS: atom_id res chain seq x y z
N ASP A 1 -27.86 41.33 -2.86
CA ASP A 1 -28.40 42.12 -4.00
C ASP A 1 -27.63 43.37 -4.41
N ARG A 2 -26.65 43.89 -3.64
CA ARG A 2 -25.67 44.85 -4.18
C ARG A 2 -24.30 44.59 -3.56
N HIS A 3 -23.29 44.37 -4.40
CA HIS A 3 -21.89 44.32 -3.99
C HIS A 3 -21.18 45.55 -4.57
N PRO A 4 -20.42 46.32 -3.79
CA PRO A 4 -19.87 47.61 -4.23
C PRO A 4 -18.93 47.50 -5.44
N ALA A 5 -18.32 46.33 -5.66
CA ALA A 5 -17.41 46.08 -6.78
C ALA A 5 -18.02 45.34 -8.00
N PHE A 6 -19.28 44.87 -7.92
CA PHE A 6 -19.85 44.03 -8.99
C PHE A 6 -21.26 44.46 -9.37
N VAL A 7 -21.54 44.47 -10.67
CA VAL A 7 -22.88 44.73 -11.21
C VAL A 7 -23.72 43.47 -11.01
N VAL A 8 -24.53 43.45 -9.95
CA VAL A 8 -25.49 42.38 -9.69
C VAL A 8 -26.75 42.65 -10.54
N ARG A 9 -27.09 41.72 -11.45
CA ARG A 9 -28.34 41.73 -12.21
C ARG A 9 -29.22 40.56 -11.77
N PRO A 10 -30.54 40.73 -11.68
CA PRO A 10 -31.44 39.62 -11.42
C PRO A 10 -31.35 38.61 -12.57
N ILE A 11 -31.32 37.33 -12.23
CA ILE A 11 -31.31 36.24 -13.20
C ILE A 11 -32.74 36.09 -13.74
N PRO A 12 -32.96 36.10 -15.07
CA PRO A 12 -34.28 35.81 -15.63
C PRO A 12 -34.77 34.40 -15.23
N ASP A 13 -36.07 34.27 -14.97
CA ASP A 13 -36.68 33.02 -14.45
C ASP A 13 -36.33 31.78 -15.27
N ALA A 14 -36.27 31.90 -16.60
CA ALA A 14 -35.91 30.81 -17.50
C ALA A 14 -34.46 30.31 -17.29
N ILE A 15 -33.53 31.21 -16.95
CA ILE A 15 -32.14 30.84 -16.64
C ILE A 15 -32.06 30.19 -15.26
N GLN A 16 -32.82 30.70 -14.29
CA GLN A 16 -32.90 30.09 -12.96
C GLN A 16 -33.41 28.64 -13.03
N GLN A 17 -34.49 28.39 -13.77
CA GLN A 17 -35.01 27.03 -13.96
C GLN A 17 -34.01 26.12 -14.68
N LYS A 18 -33.25 26.65 -15.64
CA LYS A 18 -32.20 25.88 -16.34
C LYS A 18 -31.05 25.52 -15.40
N LEU A 19 -30.61 26.45 -14.55
CA LEU A 19 -29.57 26.20 -13.54
C LEU A 19 -30.01 25.16 -12.50
N LEU A 20 -31.26 25.21 -12.05
CA LEU A 20 -31.82 24.20 -11.14
C LEU A 20 -31.80 22.80 -11.76
N LYS A 21 -32.22 22.66 -13.03
CA LYS A 21 -32.14 21.38 -13.76
C LYS A 21 -30.71 20.86 -13.94
N ILE A 22 -29.73 21.75 -14.07
CA ILE A 22 -28.31 21.36 -14.14
C ILE A 22 -27.83 20.90 -12.75
N SER A 23 -28.21 21.60 -11.69
CA SER A 23 -27.83 21.26 -10.31
C SER A 23 -28.33 19.89 -9.87
N GLU A 24 -29.50 19.44 -10.35
CA GLU A 24 -30.02 18.09 -10.09
C GLU A 24 -29.10 16.97 -10.61
N ARG A 25 -28.26 17.26 -11.62
CA ARG A 25 -27.35 16.29 -12.24
C ARG A 25 -25.91 16.40 -11.75
N VAL A 26 -25.57 17.50 -11.07
CA VAL A 26 -24.21 17.82 -10.64
C VAL A 26 -24.14 17.70 -9.13
N VAL A 27 -23.59 16.59 -8.65
CA VAL A 27 -23.43 16.31 -7.21
C VAL A 27 -22.33 17.19 -6.58
N MET A 28 -21.31 17.57 -7.36
CA MET A 28 -20.27 18.52 -6.93
C MET A 28 -19.89 19.44 -8.10
N PRO A 29 -20.11 20.76 -8.00
CA PRO A 29 -19.62 21.71 -8.99
C PRO A 29 -18.10 21.88 -8.84
N VAL A 30 -17.40 21.94 -9.98
CA VAL A 30 -15.99 22.31 -10.10
C VAL A 30 -15.89 23.73 -10.66
N GLU A 31 -14.78 24.42 -10.38
CA GLU A 31 -14.43 25.69 -11.01
C GLU A 31 -14.12 25.51 -12.50
N LEU A 32 -14.03 26.62 -13.23
CA LEU A 32 -13.83 26.63 -14.69
C LEU A 32 -12.47 26.03 -15.12
N ASP A 33 -11.51 25.96 -14.21
CA ASP A 33 -10.18 25.36 -14.38
C ASP A 33 -10.10 23.89 -13.92
N GLY A 34 -11.21 23.33 -13.42
CA GLY A 34 -11.30 21.94 -12.98
C GLY A 34 -10.97 21.71 -11.51
N GLU A 35 -10.61 22.76 -10.77
CA GLU A 35 -10.41 22.67 -9.33
C GLU A 35 -11.75 22.59 -8.59
N PRO A 36 -11.85 21.88 -7.46
CA PRO A 36 -13.10 21.82 -6.71
C PRO A 36 -13.42 23.20 -6.12
N ALA A 37 -14.62 23.72 -6.39
CA ALA A 37 -15.11 25.03 -5.90
C ALA A 37 -15.32 25.08 -4.36
N TYR A 38 -14.94 24.02 -3.66
CA TYR A 38 -15.03 23.86 -2.22
C TYR A 38 -13.86 23.02 -1.71
N GLU A 39 -13.05 23.60 -0.83
CA GLU A 39 -12.08 22.83 -0.04
C GLU A 39 -12.82 21.93 0.93
N LYS A 40 -12.69 20.60 0.75
CA LYS A 40 -13.27 19.64 1.69
C LYS A 40 -12.64 19.89 3.06
N PRO A 41 -13.44 20.19 4.11
CA PRO A 41 -12.90 20.49 5.41
C PRO A 41 -12.10 19.28 5.89
N PRO A 42 -10.97 19.49 6.57
CA PRO A 42 -10.18 18.38 7.09
C PRO A 42 -11.09 17.53 7.98
N ILE A 43 -11.22 16.25 7.64
CA ILE A 43 -11.97 15.30 8.46
C ILE A 43 -11.25 15.24 9.80
N LYS A 44 -11.88 15.78 10.85
CA LYS A 44 -11.35 15.73 12.22
C LYS A 44 -12.04 14.58 12.94
N PRO A 45 -11.34 13.44 13.17
CA PRO A 45 -11.96 12.33 13.87
C PRO A 45 -12.30 12.73 15.31
N SER A 46 -13.44 12.25 15.79
CA SER A 46 -13.85 12.31 17.18
C SER A 46 -12.86 11.53 18.08
N PRO A 47 -12.84 11.80 19.41
CA PRO A 47 -11.99 11.05 20.34
C PRO A 47 -12.19 9.53 20.26
N ILE A 48 -13.42 9.06 20.02
CA ILE A 48 -13.71 7.63 19.87
C ILE A 48 -13.15 7.06 18.56
N GLU A 49 -13.17 7.83 17.47
CA GLU A 49 -12.55 7.42 16.20
C GLU A 49 -11.03 7.36 16.33
N TRP A 50 -10.42 8.33 17.00
CA TRP A 50 -8.99 8.28 17.33
C TRP A 50 -8.64 7.04 18.13
N LEU A 51 -9.44 6.69 19.13
CA LEU A 51 -9.25 5.47 19.91
C LEU A 51 -9.37 4.21 19.03
N ARG A 52 -10.35 4.17 18.12
CA ARG A 52 -10.51 3.05 17.16
C ARG A 52 -9.32 2.94 16.23
N PHE A 53 -8.82 4.05 15.68
CA PHE A 53 -7.64 4.06 14.81
C PHE A 53 -6.39 3.64 15.57
N ALA A 54 -6.22 4.10 16.81
CA ALA A 54 -5.13 3.65 17.67
C ALA A 54 -5.23 2.13 17.91
N PHE A 55 -6.42 1.61 18.24
CA PHE A 55 -6.62 0.18 18.41
C PHE A 55 -6.25 -0.61 17.16
N ILE A 56 -6.76 -0.22 15.98
CA ILE A 56 -6.45 -0.90 14.70
C ILE A 56 -4.94 -0.87 14.41
N LYS A 57 -4.29 0.28 14.63
CA LYS A 57 -2.86 0.47 14.42
C LYS A 57 -2.01 -0.40 15.35
N HIS A 58 -2.45 -0.58 16.60
CA HIS A 58 -1.67 -1.27 17.63
C HIS A 58 -2.06 -2.73 17.83
N ALA A 59 -3.25 -3.14 17.39
CA ALA A 59 -3.77 -4.51 17.55
C ALA A 59 -2.77 -5.60 17.12
N PRO A 60 -2.04 -5.47 15.98
CA PRO A 60 -1.06 -6.49 15.58
C PRO A 60 0.08 -6.72 16.58
N LYS A 61 0.36 -5.73 17.44
CA LYS A 61 1.44 -5.76 18.45
C LYS A 61 0.95 -6.16 19.85
N MET A 62 -0.36 -6.31 20.02
CA MET A 62 -0.96 -6.75 21.28
C MET A 62 -0.81 -8.26 21.45
N VAL A 63 -0.96 -8.75 22.68
CA VAL A 63 -0.95 -10.19 22.98
C VAL A 63 -2.07 -10.88 22.19
N GLY A 64 -1.72 -11.91 21.41
CA GLY A 64 -2.65 -12.61 20.50
C GLY A 64 -2.95 -11.84 19.20
N GLY A 65 -2.29 -10.72 18.97
CA GLY A 65 -2.48 -9.86 17.80
C GLY A 65 -1.72 -10.30 16.55
N GLU A 66 -0.85 -11.31 16.63
CA GLU A 66 0.09 -11.66 15.57
C GLU A 66 -0.57 -12.06 14.25
N THR A 67 -1.81 -12.56 14.29
CA THR A 67 -2.57 -12.93 13.08
C THR A 67 -3.45 -11.82 12.54
N VAL A 68 -3.55 -10.66 13.21
CA VAL A 68 -4.38 -9.53 12.75
C VAL A 68 -3.99 -9.11 11.32
N GLY A 69 -2.70 -9.15 10.99
CA GLY A 69 -2.24 -8.83 9.62
C GLY A 69 -2.78 -9.77 8.53
N ILE A 70 -3.08 -11.03 8.87
CA ILE A 70 -3.70 -12.00 7.95
C ILE A 70 -5.15 -11.60 7.67
N TYR A 71 -5.94 -11.35 8.72
CA TYR A 71 -7.38 -11.11 8.61
C TYR A 71 -7.75 -9.69 8.15
N THR A 72 -6.83 -8.74 8.28
CA THR A 72 -6.98 -7.35 7.80
C THR A 72 -6.35 -7.12 6.43
N ALA A 73 -5.92 -8.18 5.73
CA ALA A 73 -5.46 -8.06 4.36
C ALA A 73 -6.66 -7.73 3.43
N PRO A 74 -6.48 -6.93 2.36
CA PRO A 74 -7.51 -6.65 1.34
C PRO A 74 -8.05 -7.86 0.57
N ILE A 75 -7.58 -9.05 0.88
CA ILE A 75 -7.97 -10.30 0.23
C ILE A 75 -8.53 -11.27 1.26
N LYS A 76 -9.45 -12.14 0.81
CA LYS A 76 -9.92 -13.26 1.62
C LYS A 76 -9.11 -14.52 1.27
N PRO A 77 -8.27 -15.05 2.17
CA PRO A 77 -7.52 -16.26 1.89
C PRO A 77 -8.43 -17.48 1.80
N TRP A 78 -7.98 -18.49 1.06
CA TRP A 78 -8.57 -19.83 1.15
C TRP A 78 -8.15 -20.54 2.44
N PRO A 79 -8.93 -21.52 2.94
CA PRO A 79 -8.64 -22.18 4.20
C PRO A 79 -7.23 -22.78 4.29
N HIS A 80 -6.73 -23.42 3.22
CA HIS A 80 -5.37 -23.98 3.21
C HIS A 80 -4.30 -22.88 3.26
N GLN A 81 -4.50 -21.77 2.55
CA GLN A 81 -3.58 -20.64 2.54
C GLN A 81 -3.48 -19.99 3.93
N GLU A 82 -4.62 -19.87 4.61
CA GLU A 82 -4.69 -19.36 5.98
C GLU A 82 -3.93 -20.27 6.95
N ILE A 83 -4.11 -21.58 6.85
CA ILE A 83 -3.39 -22.55 7.70
C ILE A 83 -1.88 -22.43 7.51
N VAL A 84 -1.41 -22.34 6.27
CA VAL A 84 0.02 -22.14 5.96
C VAL A 84 0.53 -20.82 6.53
N ALA A 85 -0.16 -19.71 6.27
CA ALA A 85 0.25 -18.39 6.76
C ALA A 85 0.28 -18.33 8.29
N ARG A 86 -0.73 -18.89 8.98
CA ARG A 86 -0.76 -18.96 10.45
C ARG A 86 0.38 -19.81 11.00
N ARG A 87 0.71 -20.92 10.33
CA ARG A 87 1.86 -21.74 10.71
C ARG A 87 3.15 -20.93 10.59
N LEU A 88 3.42 -20.31 9.44
CA LEU A 88 4.59 -19.46 9.21
C LEU A 88 4.74 -18.37 10.28
N VAL A 89 3.64 -17.71 10.66
CA VAL A 89 3.66 -16.65 11.68
C VAL A 89 3.90 -17.23 13.07
N SER A 90 3.17 -18.26 13.50
CA SER A 90 3.26 -18.80 14.85
C SER A 90 4.64 -19.39 15.16
N THR A 91 5.30 -19.98 14.17
CA THR A 91 6.56 -20.69 14.32
C THR A 91 7.78 -19.87 13.87
N TYR A 92 7.60 -18.62 13.44
CA TYR A 92 8.71 -17.73 13.09
C TYR A 92 9.72 -17.63 14.25
N PRO A 93 11.04 -17.83 14.02
CA PRO A 93 11.75 -17.66 12.74
C PRO A 93 12.19 -18.94 12.00
N TYR A 94 11.49 -20.08 12.16
CA TYR A 94 11.89 -21.29 11.43
C TYR A 94 11.79 -21.12 9.90
N GLY A 95 12.68 -21.82 9.17
CA GLY A 95 12.70 -21.85 7.71
C GLY A 95 11.68 -22.83 7.14
N TYR A 96 11.11 -22.49 5.98
CA TYR A 96 10.08 -23.28 5.30
C TYR A 96 10.34 -23.38 3.80
N LEU A 97 9.96 -24.53 3.23
CA LEU A 97 9.89 -24.76 1.80
C LEU A 97 8.43 -25.06 1.45
N LEU A 98 7.79 -24.18 0.66
CA LEU A 98 6.41 -24.37 0.19
C LEU A 98 6.42 -25.16 -1.11
N CYS A 99 5.87 -26.37 -1.07
CA CYS A 99 5.92 -27.35 -2.17
C CYS A 99 4.56 -27.60 -2.83
N ASP A 100 3.58 -26.72 -2.65
CA ASP A 100 2.26 -26.90 -3.28
C ASP A 100 2.36 -26.87 -4.82
N GLU A 101 1.29 -27.22 -5.51
CA GLU A 101 1.22 -27.12 -6.98
C GLU A 101 1.27 -25.66 -7.48
N VAL A 102 1.65 -25.48 -8.75
CA VAL A 102 1.64 -24.17 -9.41
C VAL A 102 0.20 -23.65 -9.44
N GLY A 103 -0.02 -22.39 -9.05
CA GLY A 103 -1.34 -21.76 -9.03
C GLY A 103 -2.12 -21.86 -7.72
N LEU A 104 -1.68 -22.67 -6.74
CA LEU A 104 -2.38 -22.79 -5.44
C LEU A 104 -2.21 -21.58 -4.50
N GLY A 105 -1.39 -20.61 -4.88
CA GLY A 105 -1.29 -19.32 -4.19
C GLY A 105 -0.16 -19.19 -3.17
N LYS A 106 1.03 -19.76 -3.43
CA LYS A 106 2.23 -19.55 -2.59
C LYS A 106 2.56 -18.08 -2.37
N THR A 107 2.38 -17.24 -3.40
CA THR A 107 2.57 -15.79 -3.27
C THR A 107 1.58 -15.19 -2.26
N ILE A 108 0.36 -15.73 -2.21
CA ILE A 108 -0.67 -15.30 -1.26
C ILE A 108 -0.29 -15.72 0.16
N GLU A 109 0.08 -16.98 0.35
CA GLU A 109 0.51 -17.52 1.65
C GLU A 109 1.68 -16.72 2.25
N ASN A 110 2.71 -16.46 1.42
CA ASN A 110 3.85 -15.64 1.82
C ASN A 110 3.42 -14.19 2.12
N GLY A 111 2.62 -13.56 1.27
CA GLY A 111 2.17 -12.18 1.48
C GLY A 111 1.39 -12.00 2.79
N LEU A 112 0.52 -12.95 3.13
CA LEU A 112 -0.20 -12.97 4.41
C LEU A 112 0.76 -13.07 5.59
N ALA A 113 1.72 -14.00 5.53
CA ALA A 113 2.72 -14.18 6.58
C ALA A 113 3.62 -12.96 6.72
N PHE A 114 4.10 -12.38 5.61
CA PHE A 114 4.92 -11.18 5.59
C PHE A 114 4.21 -10.00 6.22
N ARG A 115 2.95 -9.75 5.83
CA ARG A 115 2.13 -8.67 6.39
C ARG A 115 1.92 -8.85 7.89
N ALA A 116 1.61 -10.06 8.34
CA ALA A 116 1.42 -10.37 9.76
C ALA A 116 2.70 -10.18 10.59
N LEU A 117 3.83 -10.69 10.12
CA LEU A 117 5.13 -10.54 10.78
C LEU A 117 5.59 -9.08 10.80
N TRP A 118 5.36 -8.34 9.72
CA TRP A 118 5.68 -6.92 9.61
C TRP A 118 4.85 -6.07 10.57
N LEU A 119 3.53 -6.21 10.54
CA LEU A 119 2.62 -5.41 11.36
C LEU A 119 2.77 -5.70 12.86
N SER A 120 3.01 -6.96 13.23
CA SER A 120 3.31 -7.35 14.61
C SER A 120 4.70 -6.89 15.08
N GLY A 121 5.56 -6.45 14.17
CA GLY A 121 6.94 -6.05 14.46
C GLY A 121 7.89 -7.21 14.74
N ARG A 122 7.46 -8.46 14.50
CA ARG A 122 8.30 -9.65 14.63
C ARG A 122 9.35 -9.74 13.52
N ALA A 123 9.00 -9.31 12.31
CA ALA A 123 9.94 -9.08 11.23
C ALA A 123 10.15 -7.58 11.04
N ARG A 124 11.40 -7.14 11.18
CA ARG A 124 11.82 -5.75 10.91
C ARG A 124 12.35 -5.53 9.52
N ARG A 125 12.69 -6.61 8.80
CA ARG A 125 13.11 -6.57 7.40
C ARG A 125 12.58 -7.79 6.67
N ILE A 126 12.14 -7.60 5.43
CA ILE A 126 11.69 -8.64 4.52
C ILE A 126 12.30 -8.38 3.15
N LEU A 127 13.06 -9.35 2.67
CA LEU A 127 13.69 -9.34 1.36
C LEU A 127 13.05 -10.45 0.51
N ILE A 128 12.52 -10.09 -0.66
CA ILE A 128 11.97 -11.03 -1.63
C ILE A 128 12.96 -11.15 -2.78
N CYS A 129 13.35 -12.39 -3.09
CA CYS A 129 14.37 -12.69 -4.10
C CYS A 129 13.80 -13.52 -5.28
N PRO A 130 12.95 -12.95 -6.14
CA PRO A 130 12.38 -13.71 -7.26
C PRO A 130 13.32 -13.67 -8.49
N PRO A 131 13.10 -14.56 -9.48
CA PRO A 131 13.68 -14.39 -10.82
C PRO A 131 13.37 -13.00 -11.40
N ALA A 132 14.27 -12.48 -12.23
CA ALA A 132 14.17 -11.11 -12.77
C ALA A 132 12.82 -10.81 -13.46
N SER A 133 12.25 -11.80 -14.15
CA SER A 133 10.94 -11.70 -14.82
C SER A 133 9.76 -11.52 -13.85
N LEU A 134 9.89 -11.94 -12.59
CA LEU A 134 8.81 -11.94 -11.60
C LEU A 134 8.90 -10.78 -10.61
N VAL A 135 9.97 -9.97 -10.64
CA VAL A 135 10.19 -8.85 -9.71
C VAL A 135 9.01 -7.88 -9.69
N THR A 136 8.56 -7.43 -10.87
CA THR A 136 7.44 -6.49 -10.99
C THR A 136 6.13 -7.12 -10.54
N GLN A 137 5.92 -8.40 -10.81
CA GLN A 137 4.74 -9.12 -10.35
C GLN A 137 4.69 -9.19 -8.82
N TRP A 138 5.80 -9.55 -8.16
CA TRP A 138 5.89 -9.56 -6.71
C TRP A 138 5.62 -8.19 -6.10
N GLN A 139 6.21 -7.13 -6.66
CA GLN A 139 5.95 -5.77 -6.20
C GLN A 139 4.47 -5.41 -6.28
N ARG A 140 3.83 -5.68 -7.42
CA ARG A 140 2.40 -5.40 -7.63
C ARG A 140 1.53 -6.21 -6.68
N GLU A 141 1.80 -7.51 -6.52
CA GLU A 141 1.03 -8.35 -5.59
C GLU A 141 1.17 -7.87 -4.14
N MET A 142 2.37 -7.48 -3.70
CA MET A 142 2.59 -6.92 -2.37
C MET A 142 1.86 -5.58 -2.17
N ALA A 143 1.84 -4.73 -3.19
CA ALA A 143 1.12 -3.46 -3.15
C ALA A 143 -0.41 -3.67 -3.12
N ASP A 144 -0.96 -4.37 -4.12
CA ASP A 144 -2.39 -4.44 -4.35
C ASP A 144 -3.12 -5.32 -3.33
N LYS A 145 -2.55 -6.49 -3.02
CA LYS A 145 -3.21 -7.50 -2.19
C LYS A 145 -2.88 -7.39 -0.71
N PHE A 146 -1.73 -6.78 -0.38
CA PHE A 146 -1.21 -6.75 0.99
C PHE A 146 -0.94 -5.35 1.51
N LEU A 147 -1.09 -4.30 0.69
CA LEU A 147 -0.76 -2.90 1.04
C LEU A 147 0.65 -2.77 1.65
N MET A 148 1.59 -3.55 1.14
CA MET A 148 2.98 -3.54 1.60
C MET A 148 3.85 -2.78 0.59
N PRO A 149 4.52 -1.69 1.01
CA PRO A 149 5.27 -0.82 0.11
C PRO A 149 6.66 -1.39 -0.22
N PHE A 150 6.71 -2.56 -0.88
CA PHE A 150 7.96 -3.16 -1.32
C PHE A 150 8.60 -2.31 -2.43
N GLY A 151 9.85 -1.89 -2.19
CA GLY A 151 10.68 -1.25 -3.20
C GLY A 151 11.33 -2.30 -4.12
N VAL A 152 11.47 -1.99 -5.40
CA VAL A 152 12.24 -2.82 -6.35
C VAL A 152 13.60 -2.21 -6.54
N ALA A 153 14.64 -2.91 -6.07
CA ALA A 153 16.01 -2.45 -6.21
C ALA A 153 16.61 -2.88 -7.56
N ARG A 154 17.17 -1.90 -8.28
CA ARG A 154 17.98 -2.12 -9.47
C ARG A 154 19.36 -1.55 -9.23
N SER A 155 20.39 -2.28 -9.65
CA SER A 155 21.76 -1.78 -9.57
C SER A 155 22.03 -0.77 -10.66
N ASN A 156 22.65 0.35 -10.30
CA ASN A 156 23.26 1.30 -11.22
C ASN A 156 24.77 1.42 -10.91
N SER A 157 25.51 2.17 -11.72
CA SER A 157 26.96 2.35 -11.60
C SER A 157 27.41 3.17 -10.37
N LYS A 158 26.48 3.80 -9.63
CA LYS A 158 26.76 4.67 -8.48
C LYS A 158 26.08 4.25 -7.17
N GLY A 159 25.37 3.11 -7.15
CA GLY A 159 24.57 2.66 -6.01
C GLY A 159 23.37 1.78 -6.42
N ALA A 160 22.23 2.04 -5.78
CA ALA A 160 20.96 1.37 -6.04
C ALA A 160 19.87 2.39 -6.38
N LYS A 161 19.11 2.12 -7.45
CA LYS A 161 17.88 2.84 -7.75
C LYS A 161 16.70 1.98 -7.30
N VAL A 162 15.84 2.53 -6.45
CA VAL A 162 14.69 1.80 -5.89
C VAL A 162 13.40 2.45 -6.37
N SER A 163 12.53 1.68 -7.01
CA SER A 163 11.20 2.14 -7.46
C SER A 163 10.11 1.61 -6.54
N TYR A 164 9.13 2.45 -6.19
CA TYR A 164 7.99 2.11 -5.34
C TYR A 164 6.66 2.35 -6.06
N LEU A 165 5.62 1.58 -5.66
CA LEU A 165 4.24 1.80 -6.09
C LEU A 165 3.36 2.44 -4.99
N LEU A 166 3.72 2.23 -3.72
CA LEU A 166 2.98 2.75 -2.56
C LEU A 166 3.86 3.67 -1.71
N PRO A 167 3.28 4.72 -1.09
CA PRO A 167 1.87 5.15 -1.19
C PRO A 167 1.53 5.85 -2.51
N SER A 168 2.54 6.24 -3.28
CA SER A 168 2.46 6.77 -4.63
C SER A 168 3.66 6.29 -5.43
N GLU A 169 3.54 6.27 -6.76
CA GLU A 169 4.67 5.93 -7.62
C GLU A 169 5.78 6.97 -7.48
N HIS A 170 6.98 6.50 -7.15
CA HIS A 170 8.18 7.33 -7.07
C HIS A 170 9.43 6.46 -7.16
N GLU A 171 10.57 7.11 -7.41
CA GLU A 171 11.88 6.47 -7.43
C GLU A 171 12.83 7.22 -6.50
N GLU A 172 13.75 6.47 -5.88
CA GLU A 172 14.78 7.00 -5.01
C GLU A 172 16.15 6.44 -5.39
N GLU A 173 17.19 7.27 -5.31
CA GLU A 173 18.58 6.80 -5.35
C GLU A 173 19.10 6.54 -3.93
N ARG A 174 19.83 5.44 -3.76
CA ARG A 174 20.30 4.98 -2.46
C ARG A 174 21.75 4.49 -2.51
N PRO A 175 22.50 4.65 -1.40
CA PRO A 175 23.89 4.23 -1.32
C PRO A 175 24.04 2.70 -1.28
N SER A 176 23.07 1.99 -0.70
CA SER A 176 23.07 0.53 -0.59
C SER A 176 21.76 -0.10 -1.10
N LEU A 177 21.85 -1.32 -1.61
CA LEU A 177 20.68 -2.12 -1.99
C LEU A 177 19.82 -2.47 -0.77
N PHE A 178 20.41 -2.66 0.42
CA PHE A 178 19.74 -3.23 1.60
C PHE A 178 19.32 -2.21 2.66
N ASP A 179 19.26 -0.93 2.28
CA ASP A 179 19.02 0.20 3.19
C ASP A 179 17.55 0.35 3.61
N ARG A 180 16.66 -0.54 3.14
CA ARG A 180 15.21 -0.50 3.41
C ARG A 180 14.71 -1.81 3.99
N ASP A 181 13.65 -1.67 4.76
CA ASP A 181 13.08 -2.79 5.49
C ASP A 181 12.20 -3.71 4.61
N LEU A 182 11.61 -3.22 3.51
CA LEU A 182 10.79 -4.02 2.60
C LEU A 182 11.29 -3.89 1.16
N LEU A 183 11.94 -4.94 0.66
CA LEU A 183 12.64 -4.88 -0.61
C LEU A 183 12.44 -6.14 -1.47
N THR A 184 12.36 -5.93 -2.78
CA THR A 184 12.39 -6.97 -3.80
C THR A 184 13.63 -6.78 -4.67
N VAL A 185 14.44 -7.83 -4.80
CA VAL A 185 15.70 -7.83 -5.55
C VAL A 185 15.74 -9.08 -6.43
N SER A 186 16.10 -8.96 -7.70
CA SER A 186 16.22 -10.15 -8.55
C SER A 186 17.34 -11.08 -8.06
N THR A 187 17.13 -12.40 -8.17
CA THR A 187 18.15 -13.40 -7.81
C THR A 187 19.47 -13.17 -8.54
N GLY A 188 19.42 -12.87 -9.84
CA GLY A 188 20.62 -12.59 -10.64
C GLY A 188 21.39 -11.34 -10.19
N LEU A 189 20.72 -10.39 -9.53
CA LEU A 189 21.40 -9.23 -8.96
C LEU A 189 22.14 -9.57 -7.65
N LEU A 190 21.64 -10.54 -6.87
CA LEU A 190 22.26 -11.02 -5.63
C LEU A 190 23.48 -11.90 -5.88
N GLN A 191 23.52 -12.61 -7.02
CA GLN A 191 24.58 -13.57 -7.36
C GLN A 191 25.89 -12.93 -7.87
N ARG A 192 25.94 -11.60 -8.03
CA ARG A 192 27.17 -10.92 -8.51
C ARG A 192 28.23 -10.90 -7.40
N GLU A 193 29.34 -11.60 -7.62
CA GLU A 193 30.43 -11.86 -6.65
C GLU A 193 30.96 -10.61 -5.94
N GLU A 194 31.01 -9.46 -6.61
CA GLU A 194 31.47 -8.19 -6.02
C GLU A 194 30.62 -7.69 -4.83
N ARG A 195 29.38 -8.20 -4.64
CA ARG A 195 28.43 -7.66 -3.64
C ARG A 195 28.15 -8.57 -2.45
N LEU A 196 28.61 -9.82 -2.46
CA LEU A 196 28.57 -10.70 -1.28
C LEU A 196 29.37 -10.14 -0.10
N ARG A 197 30.31 -9.22 -0.34
CA ARG A 197 31.09 -8.52 0.69
C ARG A 197 30.35 -7.34 1.36
N GLN A 198 29.19 -6.95 0.85
CA GLN A 198 28.36 -5.84 1.36
C GLN A 198 27.09 -6.33 2.09
N LEU A 199 26.85 -7.64 2.10
CA LEU A 199 25.83 -8.34 2.89
C LEU A 199 26.39 -8.64 4.28
#